data_AF-A0A6J5EMD9-F1
#
_entry.id   AF-A0A6J5EMD9-F1
#
_cell.length_a   1.000
_cell.length_b   1.000
_cell.length_c   1.000
_cell.angle_alpha   90.00
_cell.angle_beta   90.00
_cell.angle_gamma   90.00
#
_symmetry.space_group_name_H-M   'P 1'
#
loop_
_entity.id
_entity.type
_entity.pdbx_description
1 polymer ?
#
loop_
_entity_poly.entity_id
_entity_poly.type
_entity_poly.pdbx_seq_one_letter_code
_entity_poly.pdbx_strand_id
1 'polypeptide(L)'
;MSEPFLAAPAALDVPIAFVDLETTGGSTGVDRITEVGVVEVGPQGIVRWSTLVDPRQPIPPFIQQLTGITDAMVRGAPTFDAIAPELFARLDGKLFVAHNASFDRGFLRSEFERAGIAFNPDVLCTVRLSRALFPAEKRHGLDALVARHALVPSDRHRALADADLLWQFWQCLHELVALDVLRAQIDRTVRRYRLAGDLTEDSLDAAPAGCGIYMFYGENDVPLYVGRSVRVRQRIRAHLTGERRSSKDLRLAQLVRRVDWRATGGELGALLAEAQWIAALRPAHNRLPRTSRSDPVEAAWPFDGAIVFGESGADHATRAVEPALEHARVFHVVDRWCYLGHAPSAEQAAHLLAQDRPRAFELSTYRLMQTHLARGLHVQPLAPSQPPTLTEPSAPVFMPLEAGANEDTAAVVDAR
;
A
#
# COMPACT_ATOMS: atom_id res chain seq x y z
N MET A 1 19.58 20.98 -37.56
CA MET A 1 19.72 19.74 -38.35
C MET A 1 19.05 18.66 -37.56
N SER A 2 17.93 18.16 -38.04
CA SER A 2 17.18 17.08 -37.40
C SER A 2 18.01 15.81 -37.47
N GLU A 3 18.44 15.27 -36.33
CA GLU A 3 19.11 13.98 -36.31
C GLU A 3 18.15 12.90 -36.85
N PRO A 4 18.63 12.03 -37.75
CA PRO A 4 17.79 11.01 -38.35
C PRO A 4 17.36 10.01 -37.28
N PHE A 5 16.05 9.82 -37.19
CA PHE A 5 15.41 8.73 -36.47
C PHE A 5 16.00 7.40 -36.95
N LEU A 6 16.93 6.83 -36.19
CA LEU A 6 17.14 5.39 -36.23
C LEU A 6 15.82 4.81 -35.72
N ALA A 7 15.02 4.29 -36.65
CA ALA A 7 13.87 3.46 -36.35
C ALA A 7 14.37 2.19 -35.67
N ALA A 8 14.74 2.31 -34.38
CA ALA A 8 14.97 1.16 -33.53
C ALA A 8 13.63 0.43 -33.46
N PRO A 9 13.58 -0.90 -33.65
CA PRO A 9 12.39 -1.66 -33.35
C PRO A 9 12.12 -1.45 -31.86
N ALA A 10 11.10 -0.65 -31.55
CA ALA A 10 10.80 -0.31 -30.16
C ALA A 10 10.64 -1.62 -29.39
N ALA A 11 11.42 -1.77 -28.32
CA ALA A 11 11.30 -2.95 -27.47
C ALA A 11 9.87 -3.06 -26.91
N LEU A 12 9.12 -1.95 -26.87
CA LEU A 12 7.77 -1.86 -26.38
C LEU A 12 6.89 -1.06 -27.34
N ASP A 13 5.61 -1.43 -27.43
CA ASP A 13 4.59 -0.70 -28.21
C ASP A 13 3.97 0.49 -27.44
N VAL A 14 4.46 0.77 -26.23
CA VAL A 14 3.96 1.87 -25.37
C VAL A 14 4.96 3.03 -25.32
N PRO A 15 4.49 4.30 -25.25
CA PRO A 15 5.38 5.43 -25.00
C PRO A 15 6.09 5.30 -23.66
N ILE A 16 7.28 5.89 -23.57
CA ILE A 16 8.17 5.79 -22.41
C ILE A 16 8.46 7.19 -21.89
N ALA A 17 8.49 7.35 -20.57
CA ALA A 17 8.95 8.57 -19.92
C ALA A 17 10.14 8.23 -19.02
N PHE A 18 11.31 8.76 -19.36
CA PHE A 18 12.49 8.72 -18.50
C PHE A 18 12.41 9.90 -17.53
N VAL A 19 12.49 9.60 -16.24
CA VAL A 19 12.27 10.59 -15.18
C VAL A 19 13.41 10.54 -14.18
N ASP A 20 13.80 11.72 -13.73
CA ASP A 20 14.72 11.93 -12.62
C ASP A 20 14.26 13.16 -11.84
N LEU A 21 14.56 13.20 -10.54
CA LEU A 21 14.11 14.24 -9.62
C LEU A 21 15.27 14.73 -8.74
N GLU A 22 15.29 16.03 -8.49
CA GLU A 22 16.03 16.60 -7.37
C GLU A 22 15.07 16.92 -6.22
N THR A 23 15.53 16.74 -4.98
CA THR A 23 14.69 16.79 -3.78
C THR A 23 15.40 17.47 -2.62
N THR A 24 14.65 17.94 -1.62
CA THR A 24 15.21 18.53 -0.39
C THR A 24 15.82 17.51 0.57
N GLY A 25 15.81 16.21 0.24
CA GLY A 25 16.27 15.12 1.09
C GLY A 25 15.74 13.76 0.64
N GLY A 26 15.92 12.72 1.46
CA GLY A 26 15.66 11.33 1.06
C GLY A 26 14.29 10.75 1.47
N SER A 27 13.46 11.50 2.19
CA SER A 27 12.27 10.96 2.89
C SER A 27 10.97 11.48 2.28
N THR A 28 10.25 10.66 1.52
CA THR A 28 9.04 11.03 0.74
C THR A 28 7.86 11.60 1.54
N GLY A 29 7.84 11.44 2.87
CA GLY A 29 6.82 12.03 3.76
C GLY A 29 7.14 13.44 4.27
N VAL A 30 8.43 13.81 4.27
CA VAL A 30 8.94 15.05 4.88
C VAL A 30 9.59 15.95 3.83
N ASP A 31 10.45 15.35 3.01
CA ASP A 31 11.18 16.03 1.94
C ASP A 31 10.27 16.28 0.73
N ARG A 32 10.67 17.25 -0.10
CA ARG A 32 9.87 17.78 -1.23
C ARG A 32 10.72 17.80 -2.50
N ILE A 33 10.05 17.80 -3.65
CA ILE A 33 10.70 17.92 -4.97
C ILE A 33 11.16 19.37 -5.21
N THR A 34 12.37 19.54 -5.75
CA THR A 34 12.97 20.84 -6.12
C THR A 34 13.23 20.98 -7.63
N GLU A 35 13.37 19.88 -8.36
CA GLU A 35 13.45 19.85 -9.83
C GLU A 35 12.83 18.55 -10.37
N VAL A 36 12.18 18.65 -11.53
CA VAL A 36 11.70 17.48 -12.29
C VAL A 36 12.32 17.52 -13.68
N GLY A 37 12.88 16.39 -14.12
CA GLY A 37 13.34 16.18 -15.48
C GLY A 37 12.59 15.02 -16.13
N VAL A 38 12.06 15.24 -17.34
CA VAL A 38 11.33 14.23 -18.11
C VAL A 38 11.81 14.20 -19.55
N VAL A 39 12.19 13.02 -20.03
CA VAL A 39 12.41 12.72 -21.45
C VAL A 39 11.33 11.76 -21.91
N GLU A 40 10.41 12.26 -22.71
CA GLU A 40 9.31 11.49 -23.28
C GLU A 40 9.72 10.95 -24.64
N VAL A 41 9.51 9.66 -24.86
CA VAL A 41 9.82 8.97 -26.11
C VAL A 41 8.56 8.25 -26.58
N GLY A 42 8.08 8.62 -27.75
CA GLY A 42 6.87 8.05 -28.33
C GLY A 42 6.84 8.13 -29.85
N PRO A 43 5.71 7.76 -30.48
CA PRO A 43 5.56 7.75 -31.93
C PRO A 43 5.70 9.14 -32.57
N GLN A 44 5.49 10.21 -31.78
CA GLN A 44 5.62 11.60 -32.24
C GLN A 44 7.06 12.15 -32.11
N GLY A 45 8.01 11.33 -31.63
CA GLY A 45 9.39 11.73 -31.42
C GLY A 45 9.76 11.84 -29.93
N ILE A 46 10.80 12.63 -29.67
CA ILE A 46 11.37 12.82 -28.33
C ILE A 46 11.05 14.22 -27.86
N VAL A 47 10.47 14.34 -26.66
CA VAL A 47 10.17 15.63 -26.01
C VAL A 47 10.92 15.68 -24.68
N ARG A 48 11.63 16.78 -24.45
CA ARG A 48 12.36 17.05 -23.21
C ARG A 48 11.66 18.16 -22.45
N TRP A 49 11.42 17.94 -21.17
CA TRP A 49 10.78 18.91 -20.30
C TRP A 49 11.43 18.91 -18.93
N SER A 50 11.64 20.09 -18.38
CA SER A 50 12.08 20.23 -17.00
C SER A 50 11.59 21.52 -16.38
N THR A 51 11.50 21.50 -15.06
CA THR A 51 11.18 22.69 -14.27
C THR A 51 11.79 22.58 -12.89
N LEU A 52 12.26 23.72 -12.38
CA LEU A 52 12.44 23.89 -10.94
C LEU A 52 11.05 23.92 -10.28
N VAL A 53 11.00 23.51 -9.03
CA VAL A 53 9.79 23.44 -8.22
C VAL A 53 10.05 24.16 -6.90
N ASP A 54 9.14 25.03 -6.49
CA ASP A 54 9.17 25.59 -5.13
C ASP A 54 8.70 24.49 -4.13
N PRO A 55 9.62 23.95 -3.30
CA PRO A 55 9.28 22.90 -2.35
C PRO A 55 8.44 23.41 -1.17
N ARG A 56 8.26 24.73 -1.04
CA ARG A 56 7.63 25.42 0.09
C ARG A 56 8.28 25.10 1.44
N GLN A 57 9.57 24.76 1.41
CA GLN A 57 10.41 24.57 2.59
C GLN A 57 11.88 24.85 2.27
N PRO A 58 12.71 25.19 3.28
CA PRO A 58 14.14 25.41 3.04
C PRO A 58 14.85 24.16 2.52
N ILE A 59 15.77 24.35 1.57
CA ILE A 59 16.64 23.28 1.08
C ILE A 59 17.85 23.16 2.03
N PRO A 60 18.11 22.01 2.67
CA PRO A 60 19.27 21.87 3.55
C PRO A 60 20.60 22.18 2.85
N PRO A 61 21.59 22.84 3.49
CA PRO A 61 22.84 23.24 2.84
C PRO A 61 23.61 22.10 2.17
N PHE A 62 23.59 20.90 2.76
CA PHE A 62 24.26 19.74 2.18
C PHE A 62 23.58 19.27 0.86
N ILE A 63 22.27 19.46 0.73
CA ILE A 63 21.52 19.16 -0.50
C ILE A 63 21.80 20.23 -1.55
N GLN A 64 21.86 21.51 -1.15
CA GLN A 64 22.26 22.58 -2.06
C GLN A 64 23.66 22.34 -2.62
N GLN A 65 24.59 21.84 -1.79
CA GLN A 65 25.94 21.46 -2.24
C GLN A 65 25.94 20.24 -3.18
N LEU A 66 25.06 19.27 -2.94
CA LEU A 66 24.97 18.04 -3.72
C LEU A 66 24.35 18.27 -5.11
N THR A 67 23.27 19.03 -5.16
CA THR A 67 22.42 19.21 -6.36
C THR A 67 22.71 20.52 -7.09
N GLY A 68 23.38 21.47 -6.43
CA GLY A 68 23.56 22.84 -6.94
C GLY A 68 22.29 23.70 -6.88
N ILE A 69 21.14 23.15 -6.47
CA ILE A 69 19.87 23.90 -6.39
C ILE A 69 19.80 24.65 -5.06
N THR A 70 19.66 25.97 -5.15
CA THR A 70 19.60 26.84 -3.97
C THR A 70 18.18 27.35 -3.69
N ASP A 71 17.91 27.78 -2.46
CA ASP A 71 16.63 28.42 -2.10
C ASP A 71 16.32 29.64 -2.98
N ALA A 72 17.34 30.33 -3.49
CA ALA A 72 17.18 31.47 -4.39
C ALA A 72 16.69 31.05 -5.79
N MET A 73 17.09 29.87 -6.27
CA MET A 73 16.70 29.36 -7.60
C MET A 73 15.24 28.90 -7.62
N VAL A 74 14.78 28.25 -6.56
CA VAL A 74 13.39 27.77 -6.46
C VAL A 74 12.41 28.86 -6.04
N ARG A 75 12.91 30.01 -5.57
CA ARG A 75 12.06 31.15 -5.20
C ARG A 75 11.38 31.73 -6.44
N GLY A 76 10.06 31.62 -6.49
CA GLY A 76 9.26 32.06 -7.64
C GLY A 76 9.12 31.01 -8.75
N ALA A 77 9.73 29.83 -8.58
CA ALA A 77 9.40 28.66 -9.38
C ALA A 77 7.95 28.20 -9.05
N PRO A 78 7.28 27.47 -9.96
CA PRO A 78 5.95 26.96 -9.67
C PRO A 78 5.99 25.94 -8.52
N THR A 79 4.93 25.87 -7.71
CA THR A 79 4.76 24.80 -6.72
C THR A 79 4.38 23.49 -7.39
N PHE A 80 4.57 22.35 -6.73
CA PHE A 80 4.18 21.06 -7.28
C PHE A 80 2.70 21.03 -7.73
N ASP A 81 1.77 21.54 -6.91
CA ASP A 81 0.34 21.56 -7.25
C ASP A 81 0.04 22.33 -8.56
N ALA A 82 0.86 23.32 -8.90
CA ALA A 82 0.70 24.11 -10.11
C ALA A 82 1.17 23.36 -11.36
N ILE A 83 2.19 22.50 -11.24
CA ILE A 83 2.70 21.68 -12.35
C ILE A 83 2.04 20.31 -12.43
N ALA A 84 1.35 19.86 -11.38
CA ALA A 84 0.81 18.50 -11.29
C ALA A 84 -0.08 18.11 -12.49
N PRO A 85 -1.00 18.94 -13.00
CA PRO A 85 -1.81 18.56 -14.17
C PRO A 85 -0.98 18.33 -15.44
N GLU A 86 0.01 19.20 -15.72
CA GLU A 86 0.89 19.07 -16.87
C GLU A 86 1.80 17.84 -16.72
N LEU A 87 2.42 17.68 -15.55
CA LEU A 87 3.31 16.55 -15.28
C LEU A 87 2.55 15.22 -15.34
N PHE A 88 1.33 15.15 -14.82
CA PHE A 88 0.51 13.96 -14.92
C PHE A 88 0.23 13.61 -16.39
N ALA A 89 -0.17 14.58 -17.23
CA ALA A 89 -0.39 14.34 -18.66
C ALA A 89 0.87 13.86 -19.40
N ARG A 90 2.06 14.28 -18.94
CA ARG A 90 3.35 13.80 -19.46
C ARG A 90 3.69 12.38 -19.02
N LEU A 91 3.16 11.88 -17.92
CA LEU A 91 3.52 10.57 -17.36
C LEU A 91 2.42 9.51 -17.56
N ASP A 92 1.16 9.91 -17.62
CA ASP A 92 0.02 9.01 -17.67
C ASP A 92 0.01 8.17 -18.96
N GLY A 93 -0.34 6.90 -18.81
CA GLY A 93 -0.35 5.91 -19.89
C GLY A 93 1.04 5.55 -20.47
N LYS A 94 2.15 6.05 -19.90
CA LYS A 94 3.52 5.76 -20.36
C LYS A 94 4.23 4.80 -19.40
N LEU A 95 5.20 4.06 -19.90
CA LEU A 95 6.13 3.32 -19.03
C LEU A 95 7.03 4.34 -18.31
N PHE A 96 6.93 4.38 -16.98
CA PHE A 96 7.79 5.22 -16.15
C PHE A 96 9.15 4.55 -15.95
N VAL A 97 10.22 5.19 -16.41
CA VAL A 97 11.59 4.68 -16.34
C VAL A 97 12.43 5.63 -15.51
N ALA A 98 13.09 5.12 -14.47
CA ALA A 98 13.97 5.93 -13.63
C ALA A 98 15.16 5.10 -13.10
N HIS A 99 16.20 5.78 -12.65
CA HIS A 99 17.36 5.15 -12.01
C HIS A 99 17.12 5.01 -10.52
N ASN A 100 17.08 3.78 -10.01
CA ASN A 100 16.58 3.53 -8.65
C ASN A 100 15.10 3.99 -8.47
N ALA A 101 14.27 3.70 -9.47
CA ALA A 101 12.92 4.22 -9.65
C ALA A 101 11.96 4.20 -8.44
N SER A 102 12.20 3.40 -7.40
CA SER A 102 11.41 3.46 -6.16
C SER A 102 11.52 4.83 -5.48
N PHE A 103 12.66 5.51 -5.63
CA PHE A 103 12.89 6.84 -5.08
C PHE A 103 12.00 7.86 -5.80
N ASP A 104 12.19 8.03 -7.11
CA ASP A 104 11.48 9.05 -7.91
C ASP A 104 9.97 8.82 -7.90
N ARG A 105 9.55 7.56 -8.12
CA ARG A 105 8.14 7.18 -8.05
C ARG A 105 7.55 7.49 -6.67
N GLY A 106 8.30 7.27 -5.60
CA GLY A 106 7.84 7.53 -4.22
C GLY A 106 7.58 9.01 -3.96
N PHE A 107 8.49 9.89 -4.41
CA PHE A 107 8.32 11.33 -4.32
C PHE A 107 7.16 11.83 -5.16
N LEU A 108 7.08 11.42 -6.43
CA LEU A 108 5.96 11.79 -7.30
C LEU A 108 4.62 11.32 -6.75
N ARG A 109 4.54 10.07 -6.26
CA ARG A 109 3.30 9.56 -5.65
C ARG A 109 2.85 10.42 -4.48
N SER A 110 3.76 10.76 -3.56
CA SER A 110 3.48 11.61 -2.39
C SER A 110 2.98 13.00 -2.80
N GLU A 111 3.63 13.62 -3.79
CA GLU A 111 3.27 14.97 -4.25
C GLU A 111 1.95 14.97 -5.05
N PHE A 112 1.72 13.98 -5.91
CA PHE A 112 0.46 13.81 -6.61
C PHE A 112 -0.71 13.53 -5.66
N GLU A 113 -0.49 12.71 -4.62
CA GLU A 113 -1.49 12.44 -3.59
C GLU A 113 -1.88 13.72 -2.85
N ARG A 114 -0.93 14.59 -2.53
CA ARG A 114 -1.19 15.93 -1.96
C ARG A 114 -2.00 16.83 -2.89
N ALA A 115 -1.77 16.71 -4.20
CA ALA A 115 -2.53 17.41 -5.24
C ALA A 115 -3.88 16.74 -5.57
N GLY A 116 -4.25 15.64 -4.89
CA GLY A 116 -5.50 14.91 -5.12
C GLY A 116 -5.52 14.04 -6.38
N ILE A 117 -4.35 13.69 -6.92
CA ILE A 117 -4.18 12.88 -8.13
C ILE A 117 -3.59 11.52 -7.75
N ALA A 118 -4.25 10.43 -8.14
CA ALA A 118 -3.69 9.09 -7.98
C ALA A 118 -2.59 8.85 -9.03
N PHE A 119 -1.34 8.67 -8.60
CA PHE A 119 -0.21 8.46 -9.51
C PHE A 119 0.39 7.06 -9.37
N ASN A 120 0.20 6.26 -10.42
CA ASN A 120 0.31 4.81 -10.33
C ASN A 120 0.78 4.17 -11.64
N PRO A 121 1.99 4.52 -12.12
CA PRO A 121 2.48 4.05 -13.41
C PRO A 121 3.04 2.63 -13.35
N ASP A 122 3.08 1.96 -14.51
CA ASP A 122 3.99 0.84 -14.71
C ASP A 122 5.43 1.36 -14.65
N VAL A 123 6.31 0.68 -13.90
CA VAL A 123 7.65 1.18 -13.57
C VAL A 123 8.75 0.23 -14.01
N LEU A 124 9.75 0.76 -14.70
CA LEU A 124 11.00 0.07 -14.99
C LEU A 124 12.18 0.78 -14.31
N CYS A 125 12.89 0.03 -13.46
CA CYS A 125 14.09 0.52 -12.79
C CYS A 125 15.35 0.13 -13.58
N THR A 126 16.09 1.12 -14.07
CA THR A 126 17.29 0.87 -14.90
C THR A 126 18.42 0.17 -14.15
N VAL A 127 18.52 0.33 -12.83
CA VAL A 127 19.45 -0.44 -11.98
C VAL A 127 19.13 -1.93 -12.02
N ARG A 128 17.84 -2.30 -11.88
CA ARG A 128 17.40 -3.69 -11.91
C ARG A 128 17.58 -4.29 -13.30
N LEU A 129 17.23 -3.53 -14.34
CA LEU A 129 17.41 -3.95 -15.72
C LEU A 129 18.90 -4.18 -16.03
N SER A 130 19.77 -3.24 -15.65
CA SER A 130 21.21 -3.36 -15.87
C SER A 130 21.80 -4.57 -15.13
N ARG A 131 21.38 -4.85 -13.89
CA ARG A 131 21.79 -6.07 -13.14
C ARG A 131 21.36 -7.36 -13.84
N ALA A 132 20.16 -7.38 -14.40
CA ALA A 132 19.63 -8.55 -15.09
C ALA A 132 20.35 -8.80 -16.42
N LEU A 133 20.69 -7.74 -17.16
CA LEU A 133 21.38 -7.82 -18.45
C LEU A 133 22.88 -8.05 -18.32
N PHE A 134 23.52 -7.47 -17.29
CA PHE A 134 24.97 -7.52 -17.09
C PHE A 134 25.33 -8.06 -15.69
N PRO A 135 25.01 -9.33 -15.37
CA PRO A 135 25.16 -9.87 -14.02
C PRO A 135 26.61 -10.00 -13.53
N ALA A 136 27.59 -9.96 -14.44
CA ALA A 136 29.02 -9.99 -14.10
C ALA A 136 29.53 -8.64 -13.56
N GLU A 137 28.76 -7.57 -13.74
CA GLU A 137 29.15 -6.22 -13.37
C GLU A 137 28.92 -5.95 -11.87
N LYS A 138 29.89 -5.28 -11.24
CA LYS A 138 29.82 -5.01 -9.79
C LYS A 138 29.00 -3.77 -9.43
N ARG A 139 28.96 -2.78 -10.33
CA ARG A 139 28.33 -1.46 -10.09
C ARG A 139 27.30 -1.17 -11.17
N HIS A 140 26.14 -0.66 -10.76
CA HIS A 140 25.03 -0.32 -11.66
C HIS A 140 24.43 1.04 -11.33
N GLY A 141 25.13 1.88 -10.57
CA GLY A 141 24.77 3.29 -10.38
C GLY A 141 24.97 4.08 -11.67
N LEU A 142 24.37 5.26 -11.78
CA LEU A 142 24.36 6.04 -13.01
C LEU A 142 25.77 6.35 -13.52
N ASP A 143 26.70 6.74 -12.64
CA ASP A 143 28.12 6.92 -13.02
C ASP A 143 28.77 5.68 -13.64
N ALA A 144 28.42 4.49 -13.13
CA ALA A 144 28.94 3.24 -13.66
C ALA A 144 28.35 2.93 -15.04
N LEU A 145 27.08 3.30 -15.28
CA LEU A 145 26.46 3.17 -16.60
C LEU A 145 27.08 4.15 -17.59
N VAL A 146 27.26 5.41 -17.18
CA VAL A 146 27.94 6.45 -17.98
C VAL A 146 29.31 5.97 -18.42
N ALA A 147 30.15 5.52 -17.48
CA ALA A 147 31.49 5.06 -17.77
C ALA A 147 31.52 3.80 -18.65
N ARG A 148 30.65 2.81 -18.38
CA ARG A 148 30.64 1.53 -19.10
C ARG A 148 30.15 1.66 -20.53
N HIS A 149 29.12 2.46 -20.75
CA HIS A 149 28.43 2.57 -22.03
C HIS A 149 28.85 3.82 -22.81
N ALA A 150 29.86 4.55 -22.34
CA ALA A 150 30.36 5.78 -22.94
C ALA A 150 29.24 6.82 -23.19
N LEU A 151 28.31 6.95 -22.23
CA LEU A 151 27.23 7.93 -22.31
C LEU A 151 27.80 9.33 -22.17
N VAL A 152 27.17 10.32 -22.81
CA VAL A 152 27.65 11.70 -22.86
C VAL A 152 26.83 12.57 -21.89
N PRO A 153 27.35 12.89 -20.70
CA PRO A 153 26.69 13.82 -19.80
C PRO A 153 26.78 15.25 -20.33
N SER A 154 25.71 16.03 -20.16
CA SER A 154 25.69 17.48 -20.43
C SER A 154 25.96 18.27 -19.15
N ASP A 155 25.11 18.11 -18.13
CA ASP A 155 25.20 18.78 -16.83
C ASP A 155 24.80 17.79 -15.72
N ARG A 156 25.75 16.96 -15.24
CA ARG A 156 25.46 15.92 -14.23
C ARG A 156 24.88 16.55 -12.96
N HIS A 157 23.92 15.85 -12.33
CA HIS A 157 23.18 16.32 -11.14
C HIS A 157 22.17 17.44 -11.43
N ARG A 158 21.68 17.47 -12.67
CA ARG A 158 20.44 18.15 -13.05
C ARG A 158 19.46 17.11 -13.52
N ALA A 159 18.21 17.23 -13.09
CA ALA A 159 17.21 16.19 -13.30
C ALA A 159 17.05 15.83 -14.79
N LEU A 160 17.00 16.83 -15.69
CA LEU A 160 16.86 16.56 -17.13
C LEU A 160 18.07 15.85 -17.72
N ALA A 161 19.28 16.22 -17.31
CA ALA A 161 20.50 15.64 -17.83
C ALA A 161 20.62 14.17 -17.42
N ASP A 162 20.26 13.84 -16.17
CA ASP A 162 20.26 12.46 -15.69
C ASP A 162 19.15 11.63 -16.37
N ALA A 163 17.96 12.19 -16.60
CA ALA A 163 16.91 11.54 -17.41
C ALA A 163 17.37 11.28 -18.87
N ASP A 164 18.09 12.22 -19.49
CA ASP A 164 18.69 12.05 -20.82
C ASP A 164 19.75 10.94 -20.84
N LEU A 165 20.54 10.77 -19.78
CA LEU A 165 21.48 9.66 -19.66
C LEU A 165 20.76 8.30 -19.62
N LEU A 166 19.58 8.22 -19.01
CA LEU A 166 18.77 7.01 -19.05
C LEU A 166 18.23 6.71 -20.45
N TRP A 167 17.85 7.75 -21.19
CA TRP A 167 17.50 7.61 -22.60
C TRP A 167 18.69 7.12 -23.44
N GLN A 168 19.88 7.70 -23.27
CA GLN A 168 21.09 7.24 -23.96
C GLN A 168 21.42 5.77 -23.60
N PHE A 169 21.34 5.42 -22.32
CA PHE A 169 21.53 4.04 -21.87
C PHE A 169 20.52 3.10 -22.55
N TRP A 170 19.25 3.50 -22.62
CA TRP A 170 18.22 2.74 -23.32
C TRP A 170 18.57 2.52 -24.79
N GLN A 171 19.05 3.55 -25.51
CA GLN A 171 19.50 3.41 -26.89
C GLN A 171 20.65 2.40 -27.01
N CYS A 172 21.65 2.48 -26.14
CA CYS A 172 22.76 1.52 -26.12
C CYS A 172 22.28 0.07 -25.92
N LEU A 173 21.23 -0.17 -25.13
CA LEU A 173 20.71 -1.52 -24.92
C LEU A 173 20.22 -2.18 -26.21
N HIS A 174 19.66 -1.42 -27.15
CA HIS A 174 19.21 -1.95 -28.45
C HIS A 174 20.36 -2.39 -29.35
N GLU A 175 21.56 -1.83 -29.16
CA GLU A 175 22.76 -2.21 -29.89
C GLU A 175 23.49 -3.37 -29.22
N LEU A 176 23.45 -3.44 -27.89
CA LEU A 176 24.21 -4.39 -27.09
C LEU A 176 23.49 -5.72 -26.82
N VAL A 177 22.15 -5.72 -26.86
CA VAL A 177 21.34 -6.87 -26.47
C VAL A 177 20.35 -7.19 -27.58
N ALA A 178 20.25 -8.48 -27.93
CA ALA A 178 19.24 -8.94 -28.88
C ALA A 178 17.82 -8.54 -28.42
N LEU A 179 17.00 -8.07 -29.36
CA LEU A 179 15.70 -7.45 -29.06
C LEU A 179 14.74 -8.36 -28.27
N ASP A 180 14.71 -9.65 -28.60
CA ASP A 180 13.89 -10.65 -27.92
C ASP A 180 14.33 -10.86 -26.46
N VAL A 181 15.64 -10.89 -26.22
CA VAL A 181 16.22 -10.96 -24.88
C VAL A 181 15.91 -9.70 -24.09
N LEU A 182 16.09 -8.52 -24.69
CA LEU A 182 15.80 -7.24 -24.07
C LEU A 182 14.32 -7.14 -23.68
N ARG A 183 13.40 -7.49 -24.60
CA ARG A 183 11.96 -7.58 -24.35
C ARG A 183 11.62 -8.48 -23.18
N ALA A 184 12.13 -9.71 -23.20
CA ALA A 184 11.89 -10.67 -22.13
C ALA A 184 12.40 -10.17 -20.76
N GLN A 185 13.52 -9.45 -20.73
CA GLN A 185 14.06 -8.90 -19.49
C GLN A 185 13.30 -7.66 -19.00
N ILE A 186 12.87 -6.80 -19.92
CA ILE A 186 11.97 -5.68 -19.59
C ILE A 186 10.69 -6.24 -18.98
N ASP A 187 10.02 -7.20 -19.63
CA ASP A 187 8.77 -7.78 -19.12
C ASP A 187 8.91 -8.40 -17.73
N ARG A 188 10.06 -8.98 -17.40
CA ARG A 188 10.35 -9.52 -16.07
C ARG A 188 10.68 -8.46 -15.02
N THR A 189 11.20 -7.32 -15.46
CA THR A 189 11.72 -6.26 -14.57
C THR A 189 10.69 -5.18 -14.30
N VAL A 190 9.83 -4.88 -15.29
CA VAL A 190 8.72 -3.93 -15.17
C VAL A 190 7.84 -4.35 -14.00
N ARG A 191 7.69 -3.44 -13.05
CA ARG A 191 6.65 -3.55 -12.02
C ARG A 191 5.40 -2.93 -12.59
N ARG A 192 4.45 -3.78 -12.97
CA ARG A 192 3.15 -3.32 -13.42
C ARG A 192 2.34 -2.86 -12.21
N TYR A 193 1.72 -1.69 -12.31
CA TYR A 193 0.88 -1.14 -11.25
C TYR A 193 -0.31 -2.06 -10.98
N ARG A 194 -0.87 -2.67 -12.02
CA ARG A 194 -1.84 -3.76 -11.89
C ARG A 194 -1.10 -5.08 -11.71
N LEU A 195 -1.03 -5.55 -10.46
CA LEU A 195 -0.44 -6.84 -10.11
C LEU A 195 -1.30 -7.99 -10.64
N ALA A 196 -2.63 -7.84 -10.52
CA ALA A 196 -3.66 -8.66 -11.12
C ALA A 196 -5.06 -8.10 -10.79
N GLY A 197 -5.89 -7.81 -11.79
CA GLY A 197 -7.16 -7.10 -11.59
C GLY A 197 -6.93 -5.66 -11.09
N ASP A 198 -7.59 -5.28 -10.00
CA ASP A 198 -7.53 -3.95 -9.35
C ASP A 198 -6.50 -3.85 -8.22
N LEU A 199 -5.69 -4.89 -7.97
CA LEU A 199 -4.69 -4.89 -6.91
C LEU A 199 -3.43 -4.10 -7.27
N THR A 200 -3.06 -3.19 -6.37
CA THR A 200 -1.96 -2.24 -6.51
C THR A 200 -0.95 -2.37 -5.36
N GLU A 201 0.30 -1.94 -5.53
CA GLU A 201 1.24 -1.91 -4.39
C GLU A 201 0.68 -1.08 -3.21
N ASP A 202 -0.02 0.03 -3.51
CA ASP A 202 -0.65 0.90 -2.50
C ASP A 202 -1.76 0.18 -1.71
N SER A 203 -2.58 -0.64 -2.40
CA SER A 203 -3.59 -1.46 -1.74
C SER A 203 -2.92 -2.44 -0.75
N LEU A 204 -1.73 -2.97 -1.08
CA LEU A 204 -1.01 -3.85 -0.17
C LEU A 204 -0.36 -3.09 1.01
N ASP A 205 -0.06 -1.81 0.83
CA ASP A 205 0.60 -0.98 1.85
C ASP A 205 -0.32 -0.58 2.99
N ALA A 206 -1.64 -0.58 2.73
CA ALA A 206 -2.68 -0.46 3.75
C ALA A 206 -2.74 -1.69 4.69
N ALA A 207 -2.06 -2.79 4.39
CA ALA A 207 -2.01 -3.96 5.26
C ALA A 207 -1.19 -3.70 6.54
N PRO A 208 -1.59 -4.26 7.70
CA PRO A 208 -0.88 -4.11 8.97
C PRO A 208 0.60 -4.50 8.87
N ALA A 209 1.48 -3.68 9.48
CA ALA A 209 2.91 -4.02 9.59
C ALA A 209 3.15 -5.23 10.50
N GLY A 210 2.35 -5.34 11.57
CA GLY A 210 2.50 -6.33 12.63
C GLY A 210 1.75 -7.63 12.38
N CYS A 211 1.38 -8.29 13.48
CA CYS A 211 0.75 -9.60 13.45
C CYS A 211 -0.70 -9.55 12.97
N GLY A 212 -1.09 -10.55 12.16
CA GLY A 212 -2.43 -10.68 11.65
C GLY A 212 -2.58 -11.80 10.64
N ILE A 213 -3.73 -11.77 9.98
CA ILE A 213 -4.12 -12.71 8.94
C ILE A 213 -4.47 -11.98 7.65
N TYR A 214 -4.41 -12.71 6.55
CA TYR A 214 -4.76 -12.22 5.22
C TYR A 214 -5.45 -13.30 4.39
N MET A 215 -6.29 -12.86 3.46
CA MET A 215 -7.03 -13.67 2.52
C MET A 215 -6.73 -13.22 1.10
N PHE A 216 -6.51 -14.20 0.24
CA PHE A 216 -6.41 -14.03 -1.20
C PHE A 216 -7.69 -14.51 -1.86
N TYR A 217 -8.30 -13.63 -2.65
CA TYR A 217 -9.46 -13.90 -3.47
C TYR A 217 -9.08 -13.89 -4.94
N GLY A 218 -9.70 -14.78 -5.72
CA GLY A 218 -9.57 -14.85 -7.16
C GLY A 218 -10.69 -14.06 -7.86
N GLU A 219 -10.95 -14.42 -9.11
CA GLU A 219 -12.09 -13.89 -9.86
C GLU A 219 -13.42 -14.23 -9.16
N ASN A 220 -14.40 -13.32 -9.26
CA ASN A 220 -15.71 -13.44 -8.62
C ASN A 220 -15.66 -13.70 -7.10
N ASP A 221 -14.66 -13.13 -6.41
CA ASP A 221 -14.49 -13.26 -4.96
C ASP A 221 -14.35 -14.70 -4.45
N VAL A 222 -13.85 -15.62 -5.28
CA VAL A 222 -13.59 -17.01 -4.87
C VAL A 222 -12.41 -17.06 -3.88
N PRO A 223 -12.58 -17.63 -2.66
CA PRO A 223 -11.49 -17.75 -1.70
C PRO A 223 -10.38 -18.70 -2.18
N LEU A 224 -9.16 -18.17 -2.34
CA LEU A 224 -8.01 -18.94 -2.81
C LEU A 224 -7.12 -19.41 -1.68
N TYR A 225 -6.77 -18.51 -0.75
CA TYR A 225 -5.78 -18.80 0.27
C TYR A 225 -5.90 -17.90 1.51
N VAL A 226 -5.94 -18.50 2.70
CA VAL A 226 -5.74 -17.83 3.99
C VAL A 226 -4.29 -18.01 4.42
N GLY A 227 -3.65 -16.93 4.86
CA GLY A 227 -2.37 -17.02 5.56
C GLY A 227 -2.32 -16.14 6.79
N ARG A 228 -1.28 -16.34 7.59
CA ARG A 228 -0.97 -15.54 8.78
C ARG A 228 0.49 -15.14 8.80
N SER A 229 0.81 -14.07 9.53
CA SER A 229 2.20 -13.67 9.77
C SER A 229 2.30 -12.75 10.99
N VAL A 230 3.49 -12.72 11.60
CA VAL A 230 3.88 -11.64 12.53
C VAL A 230 4.25 -10.34 11.80
N ARG A 231 4.42 -10.40 10.47
CA ARG A 231 4.67 -9.25 9.57
C ARG A 231 3.79 -9.34 8.33
N VAL A 232 2.48 -9.11 8.50
CA VAL A 232 1.45 -9.38 7.45
C VAL A 232 1.76 -8.70 6.13
N ARG A 233 2.02 -7.38 6.15
CA ARG A 233 2.34 -6.62 4.93
C ARG A 233 3.52 -7.20 4.16
N GLN A 234 4.62 -7.49 4.86
CA GLN A 234 5.82 -8.07 4.25
C GLN A 234 5.51 -9.45 3.65
N ARG A 235 4.71 -10.26 4.35
CA ARG A 235 4.34 -11.60 3.89
C ARG A 235 3.45 -11.56 2.65
N ILE A 236 2.44 -10.69 2.60
CA ILE A 236 1.59 -10.49 1.43
C ILE A 236 2.43 -10.06 0.22
N ARG A 237 3.30 -9.06 0.39
CA ARG A 237 4.22 -8.62 -0.66
C ARG A 237 5.12 -9.78 -1.15
N ALA A 238 5.64 -10.60 -0.25
CA ALA A 238 6.48 -11.75 -0.64
C ALA A 238 5.74 -12.75 -1.56
N HIS A 239 4.43 -12.96 -1.36
CA HIS A 239 3.61 -13.80 -2.24
C HIS A 239 3.38 -13.17 -3.62
N LEU A 240 3.14 -11.85 -3.68
CA LEU A 240 2.64 -11.19 -4.89
C LEU A 240 3.72 -10.48 -5.73
N THR A 241 4.79 -9.97 -5.11
CA THR A 241 5.77 -9.09 -5.76
C THR A 241 7.23 -9.57 -5.70
N GLY A 242 7.54 -10.62 -4.92
CA GLY A 242 8.92 -11.11 -4.71
C GLY A 242 9.59 -11.74 -5.96
N GLU A 243 10.92 -11.63 -6.05
CA GLU A 243 11.75 -12.16 -7.15
C GLU A 243 12.02 -13.68 -7.05
N ARG A 244 11.96 -14.26 -5.85
CA ARG A 244 12.10 -15.72 -5.61
C ARG A 244 10.80 -16.28 -5.06
N ARG A 245 9.96 -16.83 -5.95
CA ARG A 245 8.67 -17.43 -5.57
C ARG A 245 8.73 -18.94 -5.64
N SER A 246 8.12 -19.62 -4.66
CA SER A 246 7.86 -21.05 -4.79
C SER A 246 6.87 -21.30 -5.94
N SER A 247 6.83 -22.51 -6.49
CA SER A 247 5.85 -22.86 -7.53
C SER A 247 4.39 -22.65 -7.08
N LYS A 248 4.11 -22.76 -5.78
CA LYS A 248 2.81 -22.44 -5.18
C LYS A 248 2.53 -20.93 -5.23
N ASP A 249 3.51 -20.10 -4.86
CA ASP A 249 3.36 -18.65 -4.80
C ASP A 249 3.21 -18.04 -6.20
N LEU A 250 3.91 -18.59 -7.20
CA LEU A 250 3.73 -18.19 -8.60
C LEU A 250 2.29 -18.40 -9.07
N ARG A 251 1.71 -19.58 -8.77
CA ARG A 251 0.32 -19.88 -9.13
C ARG A 251 -0.67 -18.98 -8.39
N LEU A 252 -0.46 -18.77 -7.09
CA LEU A 252 -1.33 -17.88 -6.31
C LEU A 252 -1.28 -16.46 -6.88
N ALA A 253 -0.10 -15.90 -7.11
CA ALA A 253 0.03 -14.53 -7.62
C ALA A 253 -0.65 -14.31 -8.98
N GLN A 254 -0.74 -15.33 -9.82
CA GLN A 254 -1.46 -15.25 -11.10
C GLN A 254 -2.99 -15.25 -10.95
N LEU A 255 -3.51 -15.88 -9.91
CA LEU A 255 -4.95 -16.06 -9.68
C LEU A 255 -5.57 -14.95 -8.82
N VAL A 256 -4.77 -14.35 -7.94
CA VAL A 256 -5.24 -13.33 -7.00
C VAL A 256 -5.79 -12.10 -7.74
N ARG A 257 -6.91 -11.58 -7.27
CA ARG A 257 -7.61 -10.36 -7.77
C ARG A 257 -8.01 -9.41 -6.67
N ARG A 258 -8.15 -9.90 -5.43
CA ARG A 258 -8.39 -9.10 -4.23
C ARG A 258 -7.67 -9.70 -3.02
N VAL A 259 -7.27 -8.83 -2.09
CA VAL A 259 -6.64 -9.22 -0.83
C VAL A 259 -7.37 -8.53 0.31
N ASP A 260 -7.79 -9.31 1.31
CA ASP A 260 -8.27 -8.78 2.58
C ASP A 260 -7.28 -9.13 3.69
N TRP A 261 -7.29 -8.36 4.78
CA TRP A 261 -6.45 -8.64 5.95
C TRP A 261 -7.12 -8.18 7.24
N ARG A 262 -6.55 -8.62 8.35
CA ARG A 262 -7.02 -8.29 9.69
C ARG A 262 -5.86 -8.34 10.67
N ALA A 263 -5.62 -7.23 11.37
CA ALA A 263 -4.65 -7.19 12.46
C ALA A 263 -5.17 -8.00 13.65
N THR A 264 -4.29 -8.73 14.33
CA THR A 264 -4.67 -9.52 15.51
C THR A 264 -3.90 -9.14 16.76
N GLY A 265 -2.93 -8.22 16.68
CA GLY A 265 -2.15 -7.81 17.85
C GLY A 265 -1.16 -8.86 18.36
N GLY A 266 -1.38 -10.15 18.11
CA GLY A 266 -0.42 -11.21 18.43
C GLY A 266 -0.67 -12.53 17.68
N GLU A 267 0.19 -13.51 17.94
CA GLU A 267 0.25 -14.76 17.19
C GLU A 267 -0.92 -15.69 17.54
N LEU A 268 -1.38 -15.72 18.79
CA LEU A 268 -2.49 -16.59 19.18
C LEU A 268 -3.78 -16.15 18.49
N GLY A 269 -4.05 -14.85 18.47
CA GLY A 269 -5.16 -14.26 17.73
C GLY A 269 -5.07 -14.56 16.23
N ALA A 270 -3.87 -14.51 15.65
CA ALA A 270 -3.66 -14.86 14.25
C ALA A 270 -3.95 -16.35 13.97
N LEU A 271 -3.55 -17.25 14.87
CA LEU A 271 -3.81 -18.69 14.77
C LEU A 271 -5.32 -19.00 14.84
N LEU A 272 -6.02 -18.41 15.81
CA LEU A 272 -7.47 -18.58 15.98
C LEU A 272 -8.24 -18.02 14.79
N ALA A 273 -7.90 -16.82 14.34
CA ALA A 273 -8.56 -16.17 13.22
C ALA A 273 -8.28 -16.87 11.88
N GLU A 274 -7.06 -17.38 11.65
CA GLU A 274 -6.74 -18.21 10.49
C GLU A 274 -7.59 -19.49 10.47
N ALA A 275 -7.67 -20.20 11.60
CA ALA A 275 -8.47 -21.42 11.71
C ALA A 275 -9.96 -21.15 11.42
N GLN A 276 -10.50 -20.05 11.96
CA GLN A 276 -11.87 -19.62 11.71
C GLN A 276 -12.11 -19.31 10.22
N TRP A 277 -11.23 -18.55 9.56
CA TRP A 277 -11.39 -18.21 8.15
C TRP A 277 -11.25 -19.43 7.24
N ILE A 278 -10.33 -20.35 7.53
CA ILE A 278 -10.21 -21.60 6.78
C ILE A 278 -11.48 -22.45 6.92
N ALA A 279 -12.03 -22.55 8.13
CA ALA A 279 -13.25 -23.33 8.37
C ALA A 279 -14.47 -22.72 7.67
N ALA A 280 -14.62 -21.40 7.73
CA ALA A 280 -15.75 -20.67 7.16
C ALA A 280 -15.69 -20.60 5.63
N LEU A 281 -14.51 -20.32 5.05
CA LEU A 281 -14.37 -19.98 3.64
C LEU A 281 -13.85 -21.13 2.78
N ARG A 282 -13.27 -22.18 3.38
CA ARG A 282 -12.74 -23.38 2.71
C ARG A 282 -11.91 -23.08 1.45
N PRO A 283 -10.86 -22.23 1.56
CA PRO A 283 -10.07 -21.79 0.41
C PRO A 283 -9.33 -22.94 -0.27
N ALA A 284 -9.29 -22.92 -1.60
CA ALA A 284 -8.82 -24.04 -2.43
C ALA A 284 -7.34 -24.42 -2.21
N HIS A 285 -6.49 -23.49 -1.78
CA HIS A 285 -5.05 -23.70 -1.62
C HIS A 285 -4.57 -23.83 -0.17
N ASN A 286 -5.48 -23.89 0.80
CA ASN A 286 -5.16 -24.27 2.17
C ASN A 286 -5.30 -25.77 2.36
N ARG A 287 -4.46 -26.32 3.24
CA ARG A 287 -4.68 -27.65 3.77
C ARG A 287 -5.68 -27.53 4.91
N LEU A 288 -6.75 -28.32 4.85
CA LEU A 288 -7.65 -28.45 5.99
C LEU A 288 -6.90 -29.10 7.16
N PRO A 289 -7.19 -28.69 8.41
CA PRO A 289 -6.64 -29.34 9.59
C PRO A 289 -6.92 -30.84 9.55
N ARG A 290 -5.90 -31.66 9.85
CA ARG A 290 -6.08 -33.11 9.94
C ARG A 290 -6.90 -33.45 11.17
N THR A 291 -7.96 -34.23 10.96
CA THR A 291 -8.79 -34.81 12.02
C THR A 291 -8.42 -36.29 12.18
N SER A 292 -8.33 -36.74 13.43
CA SER A 292 -8.14 -38.13 13.84
C SER A 292 -9.44 -38.66 14.46
N ARG A 293 -9.63 -39.99 14.44
CA ARG A 293 -10.73 -40.64 15.18
C ARG A 293 -10.62 -40.48 16.69
N SER A 294 -9.42 -40.16 17.19
CA SER A 294 -9.16 -39.87 18.60
C SER A 294 -9.45 -38.42 18.99
N ASP A 295 -9.82 -37.55 18.04
CA ASP A 295 -10.08 -36.16 18.35
C ASP A 295 -11.44 -35.99 19.03
N PRO A 296 -11.53 -35.15 20.07
CA PRO A 296 -12.79 -34.89 20.74
C PRO A 296 -13.76 -34.20 19.78
N VAL A 297 -15.02 -34.64 19.83
CA VAL A 297 -16.15 -33.99 19.15
C VAL A 297 -16.75 -32.90 20.04
N GLU A 298 -16.55 -33.01 21.35
CA GLU A 298 -16.92 -32.05 22.39
C GLU A 298 -15.91 -32.09 23.54
N ALA A 299 -15.80 -31.01 24.31
CA ALA A 299 -15.01 -30.95 25.52
C ALA A 299 -15.64 -30.02 26.55
N ALA A 300 -15.50 -30.34 27.83
CA ALA A 300 -15.98 -29.50 28.92
C ALA A 300 -15.34 -28.10 28.85
N TRP A 301 -16.15 -27.06 29.03
CA TRP A 301 -15.68 -25.68 29.11
C TRP A 301 -15.32 -25.37 30.57
N PRO A 302 -14.06 -25.00 30.88
CA PRO A 302 -13.60 -24.90 32.27
C PRO A 302 -13.89 -23.54 32.93
N PHE A 303 -14.62 -22.65 32.27
CA PHE A 303 -14.93 -21.31 32.77
C PHE A 303 -16.44 -21.12 32.91
N ASP A 304 -16.87 -20.25 33.81
CA ASP A 304 -18.29 -19.98 34.07
C ASP A 304 -19.01 -19.27 32.91
N GLY A 305 -18.26 -18.73 31.96
CA GLY A 305 -18.78 -18.04 30.79
C GLY A 305 -17.71 -17.76 29.75
N ALA A 306 -17.99 -16.83 28.85
CA ALA A 306 -17.04 -16.40 27.83
C ALA A 306 -15.81 -15.77 28.46
N ILE A 307 -14.66 -15.97 27.81
CA ILE A 307 -13.39 -15.39 28.23
C ILE A 307 -12.84 -14.44 27.18
N VAL A 308 -12.04 -13.49 27.65
CA VAL A 308 -11.30 -12.55 26.82
C VAL A 308 -9.81 -12.57 27.19
N PHE A 309 -8.94 -12.45 26.20
CA PHE A 309 -7.52 -12.17 26.41
C PHE A 309 -7.05 -11.07 25.47
N GLY A 310 -6.06 -10.28 25.90
CA GLY A 310 -5.54 -9.15 25.13
C GLY A 310 -4.14 -9.42 24.59
N GLU A 311 -3.91 -9.13 23.32
CA GLU A 311 -2.58 -9.14 22.70
C GLU A 311 -2.19 -7.71 22.28
N SER A 312 -0.90 -7.40 22.39
CA SER A 312 -0.33 -6.11 21.96
C SER A 312 0.84 -6.41 21.03
N GLY A 313 0.99 -5.67 19.94
CA GLY A 313 1.96 -5.97 18.86
C GLY A 313 3.45 -5.91 19.22
N ALA A 314 3.81 -5.89 20.51
CA ALA A 314 5.14 -5.57 21.04
C ALA A 314 5.77 -6.71 21.85
N ASP A 315 5.69 -7.96 21.40
CA ASP A 315 6.35 -9.08 22.12
C ASP A 315 7.37 -9.90 21.32
N HIS A 316 7.89 -9.38 20.21
CA HIS A 316 9.11 -9.93 19.59
C HIS A 316 10.16 -8.86 19.28
N ALA A 317 11.09 -8.70 20.23
CA ALA A 317 12.48 -8.26 20.10
C ALA A 317 12.88 -7.58 18.77
N THR A 318 12.51 -6.33 18.55
CA THR A 318 13.34 -5.41 17.75
C THR A 318 13.05 -3.96 18.16
N ARG A 319 13.97 -3.37 18.93
CA ARG A 319 14.07 -1.91 19.04
C ARG A 319 14.55 -1.38 17.69
N ALA A 320 13.65 -0.81 16.91
CA ALA A 320 14.01 0.12 15.85
C ALA A 320 12.91 1.17 15.75
N VAL A 321 13.35 2.41 15.58
CA VAL A 321 12.63 3.65 15.75
C VAL A 321 11.65 3.87 14.60
N GLU A 322 10.36 3.71 14.86
CA GLU A 322 9.30 4.46 14.16
C GLU A 322 8.45 5.17 15.22
N PRO A 323 8.21 6.50 15.10
CA PRO A 323 7.45 7.23 16.10
C PRO A 323 5.95 7.01 15.93
N ALA A 324 5.30 6.67 17.03
CA ALA A 324 3.89 6.94 17.34
C ALA A 324 2.82 6.55 16.28
N LEU A 325 2.68 5.26 16.00
CA LEU A 325 1.35 4.66 15.88
C LEU A 325 1.18 3.79 17.13
N GLU A 326 0.31 4.21 18.03
CA GLU A 326 -0.08 3.49 19.24
C GLU A 326 -0.33 2.02 18.87
N HIS A 327 0.45 1.09 19.44
CA HIS A 327 0.28 -0.33 19.17
C HIS A 327 -1.06 -0.77 19.76
N ALA A 328 -2.12 -0.70 18.94
CA ALA A 328 -3.48 -0.95 19.39
C ALA A 328 -3.57 -2.35 19.98
N ARG A 329 -3.89 -2.40 21.28
CA ARG A 329 -4.17 -3.65 21.99
C ARG A 329 -5.43 -4.26 21.38
N VAL A 330 -5.39 -5.56 21.11
CA VAL A 330 -6.50 -6.31 20.51
C VAL A 330 -7.01 -7.32 21.54
N PHE A 331 -8.32 -7.37 21.71
CA PHE A 331 -8.99 -8.27 22.65
C PHE A 331 -9.69 -9.39 21.89
N HIS A 332 -9.36 -10.64 22.21
CA HIS A 332 -9.88 -11.85 21.58
C HIS A 332 -10.88 -12.53 22.48
N VAL A 333 -12.03 -12.92 21.94
CA VAL A 333 -13.13 -13.53 22.70
C VAL A 333 -13.28 -14.99 22.31
N VAL A 334 -13.35 -15.86 23.31
CA VAL A 334 -13.60 -17.29 23.16
C VAL A 334 -14.71 -17.70 24.10
N ASP A 335 -15.67 -18.48 23.62
CA ASP A 335 -16.68 -19.09 24.47
C ASP A 335 -16.96 -20.52 24.02
N ARG A 336 -17.05 -21.46 24.97
CA ARG A 336 -17.37 -22.88 24.70
C ARG A 336 -16.51 -23.48 23.57
N TRP A 337 -15.20 -23.18 23.60
CA TRP A 337 -14.23 -23.59 22.56
C TRP A 337 -14.55 -23.08 21.14
N CYS A 338 -15.33 -22.01 21.02
CA CYS A 338 -15.64 -21.32 19.78
C CYS A 338 -14.99 -19.93 19.81
N TYR A 339 -14.20 -19.60 18.80
CA TYR A 339 -13.57 -18.29 18.71
C TYR A 339 -14.59 -17.27 18.19
N LEU A 340 -14.96 -16.28 19.00
CA LEU A 340 -16.01 -15.31 18.66
C LEU A 340 -15.48 -14.16 17.79
N GLY A 341 -14.19 -13.86 17.88
CA GLY A 341 -13.55 -12.79 17.11
C GLY A 341 -12.64 -11.94 17.98
N HIS A 342 -12.36 -10.73 17.50
CA HIS A 342 -11.54 -9.76 18.21
C HIS A 342 -12.11 -8.35 18.08
N ALA A 343 -11.74 -7.49 19.02
CA ALA A 343 -12.15 -6.11 19.09
C ALA A 343 -11.01 -5.22 19.61
N PRO A 344 -10.99 -3.91 19.29
CA PRO A 344 -9.98 -2.98 19.79
C PRO A 344 -10.15 -2.60 21.27
N SER A 345 -11.30 -2.94 21.89
CA SER A 345 -11.56 -2.68 23.31
C SER A 345 -12.35 -3.81 23.97
N ALA A 346 -12.25 -3.93 25.30
CA ALA A 346 -13.01 -4.91 26.07
C ALA A 346 -14.53 -4.70 25.98
N GLU A 347 -14.98 -3.45 25.86
CA GLU A 347 -16.40 -3.12 25.68
C GLU A 347 -16.93 -3.62 24.33
N GLN A 348 -16.18 -3.38 23.24
CA GLN A 348 -16.54 -3.89 21.92
C GLN A 348 -16.42 -5.42 21.85
N ALA A 349 -15.50 -6.01 22.62
CA ALA A 349 -15.40 -7.46 22.77
C ALA A 349 -16.68 -8.06 23.39
N ALA A 350 -17.31 -7.38 24.35
CA ALA A 350 -18.60 -7.81 24.91
C ALA A 350 -19.73 -7.80 23.87
N HIS A 351 -19.66 -6.93 22.86
CA HIS A 351 -20.63 -6.92 21.76
C HIS A 351 -20.56 -8.18 20.89
N LEU A 352 -19.37 -8.78 20.72
CA LEU A 352 -19.21 -10.07 20.02
C LEU A 352 -19.92 -11.22 20.74
N LEU A 353 -20.07 -11.12 22.06
CA LEU A 353 -20.79 -12.12 22.85
C LEU A 353 -22.31 -12.01 22.67
N ALA A 354 -22.80 -10.77 22.50
CA ALA A 354 -24.22 -10.44 22.33
C ALA A 354 -24.76 -10.76 20.93
N GLN A 355 -23.88 -10.98 19.95
CA GLN A 355 -24.28 -11.44 18.62
C GLN A 355 -24.89 -12.85 18.71
N ASP A 356 -26.09 -13.01 18.14
CA ASP A 356 -26.79 -14.29 18.11
C ASP A 356 -26.17 -15.22 17.05
N ARG A 357 -25.05 -15.84 17.43
CA ARG A 357 -24.33 -16.84 16.63
C ARG A 357 -24.26 -18.18 17.36
N PRO A 358 -24.47 -19.31 16.65
CA PRO A 358 -24.31 -20.62 17.24
C PRO A 358 -22.87 -20.83 17.69
N ARG A 359 -22.69 -21.27 18.94
CA ARG A 359 -21.38 -21.55 19.54
C ARG A 359 -21.13 -23.06 19.46
N ALA A 360 -20.65 -23.49 18.31
CA ALA A 360 -20.28 -24.88 18.07
C ALA A 360 -18.84 -25.14 18.53
N PHE A 361 -18.58 -26.35 19.02
CA PHE A 361 -17.23 -26.77 19.40
C PHE A 361 -16.28 -26.72 18.20
N GLU A 362 -15.19 -25.95 18.29
CA GLU A 362 -14.17 -25.87 17.26
C GLU A 362 -12.89 -26.59 17.72
N LEU A 363 -12.59 -27.75 17.12
CA LEU A 363 -11.42 -28.56 17.48
C LEU A 363 -10.09 -27.78 17.40
N SER A 364 -9.94 -26.91 16.39
CA SER A 364 -8.75 -26.05 16.24
C SER A 364 -8.62 -25.08 17.41
N THR A 365 -9.71 -24.41 17.79
CA THR A 365 -9.75 -23.48 18.93
C THR A 365 -9.45 -24.20 20.23
N TYR A 366 -10.05 -25.38 20.46
CA TYR A 366 -9.74 -26.24 21.60
C TYR A 366 -8.24 -26.56 21.71
N ARG A 367 -7.62 -27.08 20.65
CA ARG A 367 -6.18 -27.44 20.65
C ARG A 367 -5.28 -26.23 20.90
N LEU A 368 -5.57 -25.11 20.24
CA LEU A 368 -4.81 -23.87 20.37
C LEU A 368 -4.91 -23.33 21.80
N MET A 369 -6.13 -23.22 22.33
CA MET A 369 -6.38 -22.71 23.68
C MET A 369 -5.78 -23.61 24.75
N GLN A 370 -5.92 -24.93 24.67
CA GLN A 370 -5.29 -25.84 25.63
C GLN A 370 -3.77 -25.67 25.70
N THR A 371 -3.12 -25.57 24.53
CA THR A 371 -1.67 -25.39 24.45
C THR A 371 -1.23 -24.08 25.12
N HIS A 372 -1.98 -22.99 24.94
CA HIS A 372 -1.60 -21.68 25.47
C HIS A 372 -2.01 -21.49 26.93
N LEU A 373 -3.16 -22.03 27.37
CA LEU A 373 -3.56 -22.06 28.77
C LEU A 373 -2.54 -22.84 29.61
N ALA A 374 -2.07 -23.99 29.12
CA ALA A 374 -1.01 -24.76 29.78
C ALA A 374 0.34 -24.00 29.86
N ARG A 375 0.56 -23.02 28.97
CA ARG A 375 1.74 -22.14 28.97
C ARG A 375 1.53 -20.85 29.78
N GLY A 376 0.42 -20.72 30.50
CA GLY A 376 0.15 -19.57 31.36
C GLY A 376 -0.52 -18.37 30.68
N LEU A 377 -1.26 -18.59 29.58
CA LEU A 377 -2.09 -17.54 28.97
C LEU A 377 -3.04 -16.94 30.02
N HIS A 378 -2.93 -15.64 30.24
CA HIS A 378 -3.84 -14.92 31.13
C HIS A 378 -5.14 -14.59 30.41
N VAL A 379 -6.26 -15.08 30.95
CA VAL A 379 -7.62 -14.85 30.44
C VAL A 379 -8.46 -14.18 31.53
N GLN A 380 -9.44 -13.38 31.12
CA GLN A 380 -10.39 -12.72 32.02
C GLN A 380 -11.81 -13.14 31.65
N PRO A 381 -12.72 -13.32 32.63
CA PRO A 381 -14.14 -13.48 32.35
C PRO A 381 -14.67 -12.23 31.61
N LEU A 382 -15.43 -12.45 30.54
CA LEU A 382 -16.08 -11.39 29.80
C LEU A 382 -17.52 -11.22 30.30
N ALA A 383 -17.79 -10.11 31.00
CA ALA A 383 -19.15 -9.77 31.39
C ALA A 383 -19.97 -9.36 30.15
N PRO A 384 -21.24 -9.78 30.04
CA PRO A 384 -22.13 -9.27 29.00
C PRO A 384 -22.30 -7.76 29.17
N SER A 385 -22.21 -7.01 28.08
CA SER A 385 -22.50 -5.57 28.11
C SER A 385 -23.98 -5.36 28.48
N GLN A 386 -24.25 -4.49 29.45
CA GLN A 386 -25.61 -3.98 29.63
C GLN A 386 -25.99 -3.28 28.32
N PRO A 387 -27.18 -3.55 27.75
CA PRO A 387 -27.65 -2.78 26.60
C PRO A 387 -27.68 -1.30 27.00
N PRO A 388 -27.34 -0.37 26.08
CA PRO A 388 -27.40 1.05 26.39
C PRO A 388 -28.81 1.36 26.90
N THR A 389 -28.88 1.92 28.11
CA THR A 389 -30.14 2.41 28.65
C THR A 389 -30.60 3.49 27.67
N LEU A 390 -31.73 3.26 26.99
CA LEU A 390 -32.40 4.31 26.24
C LEU A 390 -32.75 5.39 27.26
N THR A 391 -31.92 6.42 27.39
CA THR A 391 -32.37 7.70 27.93
C THR A 391 -33.47 8.15 27.00
N GLU A 392 -34.71 8.14 27.52
CA GLU A 392 -35.85 8.70 26.81
C GLU A 392 -35.47 10.09 26.29
N PRO A 393 -35.77 10.42 25.03
CA PRO A 393 -35.59 11.78 24.56
C PRO A 393 -36.48 12.68 25.40
N SER A 394 -35.84 13.60 26.14
CA SER A 394 -36.51 14.73 26.78
C SER A 394 -37.49 15.34 25.78
N ALA A 395 -38.78 15.36 26.13
CA ALA A 395 -39.84 15.87 25.29
C ALA A 395 -39.46 17.28 24.76
N PRO A 396 -39.72 17.58 23.47
CA PRO A 396 -39.47 18.91 22.95
C PRO A 396 -40.34 19.92 23.70
N VAL A 397 -39.69 20.90 24.32
CA VAL A 397 -40.35 22.09 24.86
C VAL A 397 -40.93 22.85 23.67
N PHE A 398 -42.23 22.71 23.45
CA PHE A 398 -42.99 23.56 22.55
C PHE A 398 -43.09 24.96 23.16
N MET A 399 -42.39 25.93 22.58
CA MET A 399 -42.72 27.34 22.78
C MET A 399 -43.95 27.70 21.91
N PRO A 400 -45.01 28.31 22.46
CA PRO A 400 -46.15 28.75 21.66
C PRO A 400 -45.74 29.94 20.79
N LEU A 401 -46.09 29.87 19.50
CA LEU A 401 -46.14 31.03 18.61
C LEU A 401 -47.34 31.89 19.04
N GLU A 402 -47.08 33.11 19.50
CA GLU A 402 -48.10 34.12 19.70
C GLU A 402 -48.69 34.55 18.35
N ALA A 403 -49.99 34.34 18.19
CA ALA A 403 -50.81 34.98 17.17
C ALA A 403 -51.82 35.89 17.88
N GLY A 404 -51.65 37.20 17.71
CA GLY A 404 -52.59 38.23 18.13
C GLY A 404 -52.38 39.46 17.25
N ALA A 405 -53.14 39.56 16.17
CA ALA A 405 -54.23 40.52 16.02
C ALA A 405 -53.75 41.91 15.57
N ASN A 406 -53.96 42.21 14.28
CA ASN A 406 -54.10 43.58 13.84
C ASN A 406 -55.40 43.67 13.03
N GLU A 407 -56.35 44.38 13.61
CA GLU A 407 -57.69 44.64 13.09
C GLU A 407 -57.65 45.60 11.89
N ASP A 408 -58.71 45.47 11.09
CA ASP A 408 -59.11 46.30 9.96
C ASP A 408 -58.97 47.82 10.20
N THR A 409 -58.56 48.55 9.16
CA THR A 409 -59.38 49.69 8.73
C THR A 409 -59.24 49.98 7.25
N ALA A 410 -60.42 50.15 6.63
CA ALA A 410 -60.71 50.43 5.24
C ALA A 410 -59.98 51.64 4.64
N ALA A 411 -59.72 51.56 3.33
CA ALA A 411 -59.72 52.74 2.47
C ALA A 411 -60.30 52.39 1.09
N VAL A 412 -61.46 53.01 0.85
CA VAL A 412 -62.23 53.02 -0.38
C VAL A 412 -61.52 53.83 -1.46
N VAL A 413 -61.70 53.36 -2.69
CA VAL A 413 -61.44 54.00 -4.00
C VAL A 413 -61.81 55.49 -4.03
N ASP A 414 -60.90 56.38 -4.49
CA ASP A 414 -61.26 57.31 -5.57
C ASP A 414 -60.06 58.00 -6.28
N ALA A 415 -60.17 58.01 -7.61
CA ALA A 415 -59.70 58.94 -8.65
C ALA A 415 -58.46 59.85 -8.43
N ARG A 416 -57.35 59.57 -9.15
CA ARG A 416 -56.98 60.17 -10.47
C ARG A 416 -55.54 59.84 -10.85
#